data_AF-A0A951YDK6-F1
#
_entry.id   AF-A0A951YDK6-F1
#
_cell.length_a   1.000
_cell.length_b   1.000
_cell.length_c   1.000
_cell.angle_alpha   90.00
_cell.angle_beta   90.00
_cell.angle_gamma   90.00
#
_symmetry.space_group_name_H-M   'P 1'
#
loop_
_entity.id
_entity.type
_entity.pdbx_description
1 polymer ?
#
loop_
_entity_poly.entity_id
_entity_poly.type
_entity_poly.pdbx_seq_one_letter_code
_entity_poly.pdbx_strand_id
1 'polypeptide(L)' 'MRTDNGPEFTSKDLELWCLSKSITIHFIQPGKPMQNGFIERFNGSYRRELLDA' A
#
# COMPACT_ATOMS: atom_id res chain seq x y z
N MET A 1 7.01 -4.78 -2.82
CA MET A 1 5.66 -4.30 -2.46
C MET A 1 5.57 -2.82 -2.83
N ARG A 2 4.52 -2.36 -3.54
CA ARG A 2 4.35 -0.94 -3.87
C ARG A 2 3.29 -0.34 -2.95
N THR A 3 3.58 0.78 -2.31
CA THR A 3 2.70 1.39 -1.32
C THR A 3 2.61 2.91 -1.49
N ASP A 4 1.50 3.47 -1.03
CA ASP A 4 1.35 4.92 -0.89
C ASP A 4 2.24 5.46 0.25
N ASN A 5 2.50 6.76 0.25
CA ASN A 5 3.27 7.45 1.29
C ASN A 5 2.49 7.65 2.61
N GLY A 6 1.42 6.88 2.84
CA GLY A 6 0.66 6.90 4.08
C GLY A 6 1.54 6.64 5.30
N PRO A 7 1.30 7.32 6.43
CA PRO A 7 2.06 7.14 7.67
C PRO A 7 1.92 5.71 8.23
N GLU A 8 0.82 5.03 7.90
CA GLU A 8 0.57 3.61 8.20
C GLU A 8 1.64 2.68 7.60
N PHE A 9 2.19 3.05 6.42
CA PHE A 9 3.23 2.30 5.71
C PHE A 9 4.65 2.82 5.97
N THR A 10 4.78 3.87 6.77
CA THR A 10 6.05 4.49 7.17
C THR A 10 6.42 4.13 8.62
N SER A 11 5.71 3.18 9.23
CA SER A 11 6.00 2.69 10.57
C SER A 11 7.29 1.89 10.61
N LYS A 12 8.15 2.18 11.60
CA LYS A 12 9.46 1.56 11.78
C LYS A 12 9.37 0.03 11.95
N ASP A 13 8.30 -0.45 12.58
CA ASP A 13 7.99 -1.88 12.71
C ASP A 13 7.72 -2.56 11.36
N LEU A 14 7.04 -1.88 10.43
CA LEU A 14 6.78 -2.41 9.09
C LEU A 14 8.09 -2.49 8.28
N GLU A 15 8.95 -1.49 8.40
CA GLU A 15 10.27 -1.49 7.78
C GLU A 15 11.12 -2.67 8.28
N LEU A 16 11.17 -2.88 9.60
CA LEU A 16 11.89 -4.01 10.21
C LEU A 16 11.33 -5.37 9.76
N TRP A 17 10.00 -5.50 9.67
CA TRP A 17 9.37 -6.72 9.18
C TRP A 17 9.67 -6.96 7.70
N CYS A 18 9.61 -5.93 6.86
CA CYS A 18 9.95 -6.02 5.45
C CYS A 18 11.43 -6.35 5.23
N LEU A 19 12.34 -5.76 6.01
CA LEU A 19 13.77 -6.11 5.99
C LEU A 19 14.00 -7.57 6.37
N SER A 20 13.34 -8.07 7.42
CA SER A 20 13.41 -9.48 7.84
C SER A 20 12.89 -10.45 6.78
N LYS A 21 11.91 -10.01 5.98
CA LYS A 21 11.31 -10.80 4.89
C LYS A 21 11.95 -10.56 3.53
N SER A 22 13.00 -9.73 3.44
CA SER A 22 13.63 -9.31 2.18
C SER A 22 12.62 -8.70 1.18
N ILE A 23 11.62 -7.98 1.69
CA ILE A 23 10.59 -7.30 0.91
C ILE A 23 11.02 -5.84 0.71
N THR A 24 11.27 -5.44 -0.53
CA THR A 24 11.52 -4.03 -0.86
C THR A 24 10.19 -3.27 -0.97
N ILE A 25 10.02 -2.24 -0.14
CA ILE A 25 8.90 -1.31 -0.21
C ILE A 25 9.25 -0.23 -1.24
N HIS A 26 8.43 -0.12 -2.29
CA HIS A 26 8.54 0.94 -3.29
C HIS A 26 7.41 1.93 -3.08
N PHE A 27 7.75 3.11 -2.60
CA PHE A 27 6.79 4.20 -2.53
C PHE A 27 6.43 4.70 -3.94
N ILE A 28 5.19 5.15 -4.11
CA ILE A 28 4.78 5.80 -5.36
C ILE A 28 5.51 7.13 -5.53
N GLN A 29 5.76 7.52 -6.79
CA GLN A 29 6.36 8.83 -7.05
C GLN A 29 5.36 9.93 -6.66
N PRO A 30 5.80 10.96 -5.93
CA PRO A 30 4.95 12.10 -5.63
C PRO A 30 4.46 12.73 -6.94
N GLY A 31 3.14 12.94 -7.05
CA GLY A 31 2.50 13.48 -8.26
C GLY A 31 2.13 12.44 -9.33
N LYS A 32 2.30 11.12 -9.08
CA LYS A 32 1.83 10.06 -9.99
C LYS A 32 0.83 9.11 -9.30
N PRO A 33 -0.38 9.59 -8.95
CA PRO A 33 -1.42 8.78 -8.31
C PRO A 33 -1.83 7.55 -9.15
N MET A 34 -1.68 7.65 -10.48
CA MET A 34 -1.99 6.58 -11.41
C MET A 34 -1.19 5.28 -11.16
N GLN A 35 -0.01 5.37 -10.51
CA GLN A 35 0.78 4.18 -10.12
C GLN A 35 0.15 3.38 -8.97
N ASN A 36 -0.78 3.98 -8.23
CA ASN A 36 -1.53 3.33 -7.15
C ASN A 36 -2.96 2.91 -7.59
N GLY A 37 -3.39 3.29 -8.79
CA GLY A 37 -4.78 3.12 -9.23
C GLY A 37 -5.27 1.66 -9.26
N PHE A 38 -4.38 0.68 -9.44
CA PHE A 38 -4.74 -0.74 -9.35
C PHE A 38 -5.08 -1.14 -7.91
N ILE A 39 -4.27 -0.72 -6.94
CA ILE A 39 -4.47 -1.03 -5.52
C ILE A 39 -5.68 -0.27 -4.98
N GLU A 40 -5.88 0.99 -5.38
CA GLU A 40 -7.07 1.76 -4.98
C GLU A 40 -8.37 1.14 -5.50
N ARG A 41 -8.39 0.70 -6.77
CA ARG A 41 -9.55 0.01 -7.34
C ARG A 41 -9.81 -1.32 -6.64
N PHE A 42 -8.76 -2.09 -6.35
CA PHE A 42 -8.88 -3.34 -5.61
C PHE A 42 -9.44 -3.11 -4.20
N ASN A 43 -8.89 -2.14 -3.46
CA ASN A 43 -9.37 -1.81 -2.12
C ASN A 43 -10.81 -1.30 -2.12
N GLY A 44 -11.20 -0.51 -3.14
CA GLY A 44 -12.58 -0.03 -3.32
C GLY A 44 -13.56 -1.17 -3.58
N SER A 45 -13.23 -2.09 -4.49
CA SER A 45 -14.03 -3.29 -4.75
C SER A 45 -14.10 -4.20 -3.52
N TYR A 46 -12.97 -4.46 -2.87
CA TYR A 46 -12.93 -5.30 -1.66
C TYR A 46 -13.81 -4.74 -0.54
N ARG A 47 -13.75 -3.42 -0.28
CA ARG A 47 -14.63 -2.78 0.71
C ARG A 47 -16.10 -2.95 0.36
N ARG A 48 -16.47 -2.67 -0.88
CA ARG A 48 -17.86 -2.75 -1.34
C ARG A 48 -18.42 -4.16 -1.30
N GLU A 49 -17.60 -5.16 -1.62
CA GLU A 49 -18.05 -6.55 -1.74
C GLU A 49 -18.04 -7.31 -0.39
N LEU A 50 -17.18 -6.93 0.56
CA LEU A 50 -16.96 -7.69 1.80
C LEU A 50 -17.22 -6.94 3.10
N LEU A 51 -17.17 -5.61 3.10
CA LEU A 51 -17.30 -4.80 4.32
C LEU A 51 -18.60 -3.99 4.39
N ASP A 52 -19.26 -3.78 3.24
CA ASP A 52 -20.54 -3.04 3.12
C ASP A 52 -21.72 -4.00 2.84
N ALA A 53 -21.57 -5.29 3.18
CA ALA A 53 -22.58 -6.34 2.99
C ALA A 53 -23.65 -6.36 4.10
#